data_AF-A0A9D6CKS6-F1
#
_entry.id   AF-A0A9D6CKS6-F1
#
_cell.length_a   1.000
_cell.length_b   1.000
_cell.length_c   1.000
_cell.angle_alpha   90.00
_cell.angle_beta   90.00
_cell.angle_gamma   90.00
#
_symmetry.space_group_name_H-M   'P 1'
#
loop_
_entity.id
_entity.type
_entity.pdbx_description
1 polymer ?
#
loop_
_entity_poly.entity_id
_entity_poly.type
_entity_poly.pdbx_seq_one_letter_code
_entity_poly.pdbx_strand_id
1 'polypeptide(L)'
;MTLRHRLVLVWTAIALTVAGVNAFRMASNAIEEAGAIDAAAAGEDAGAPLDPPTREAELLGKFTIALGGLSAFGPVGGGTEVLLNAQLLAEDDAPTSHRLGYAVLLGEVSGWTEGAEFARGIEAESNDDSARALAARVAAAMDARAVDPAAMPPADACAEFERSLGYFGRVLCGGGQAEATRALLGVVGAGAWYGLTALLGAGALVWVLVALFGASRASRIRPADDRGAAVLLGETFVVWLALFYALNLGGGLAVQKLTDALVSDPEATGTSISLAFSFVAFFLSLAALAYPLLRGMTRAELLRLCGLSRGAGLAREALAGVVCYLSAVPLLIGGFGVFFLLNWLSQQLLGPSPSPSHPAAELIGGASGLELALLFAVASIAAPIVEEIVFRGVLYGHMRSVVTPRVRWLSILASAVLSSAVFAAVHPQGLLFTPVLGGLATGFALSRELRDSLIAPMVAHAIANAVTLTIGMAIMGS
;
A
#
# COMPACT_ATOMS: atom_id res chain seq x y z
N MET A 1 -11.87 34.04 21.61
CA MET A 1 -11.37 32.71 22.01
C MET A 1 -9.86 32.78 22.26
N THR A 2 -9.34 32.30 23.40
CA THR A 2 -7.90 32.40 23.72
C THR A 2 -7.06 31.42 22.86
N LEU A 3 -5.75 31.67 22.72
CA LEU A 3 -4.82 30.74 22.05
C LEU A 3 -4.81 29.32 22.64
N ARG A 4 -4.91 29.18 23.98
CA ARG A 4 -4.94 27.86 24.64
C ARG A 4 -6.15 27.03 24.20
N HIS A 5 -7.33 27.64 24.22
CA HIS A 5 -8.55 26.97 23.75
C HIS A 5 -8.45 26.59 22.27
N ARG A 6 -7.89 27.46 21.40
CA ARG A 6 -7.71 27.16 19.97
C ARG A 6 -6.78 25.97 19.76
N LEU A 7 -5.67 25.92 20.49
CA LEU A 7 -4.74 24.79 20.47
C LEU A 7 -5.42 23.47 20.88
N VAL A 8 -6.25 23.50 21.92
CA VAL A 8 -7.04 22.32 22.33
C VAL A 8 -7.96 21.89 21.20
N LEU A 9 -8.71 22.82 20.58
CA LEU A 9 -9.60 22.48 19.47
C LEU A 9 -8.86 21.88 18.27
N VAL A 10 -7.68 22.38 17.92
CA VAL A 10 -6.86 21.81 16.84
C VAL A 10 -6.60 20.33 17.08
N TRP A 11 -6.11 19.99 18.27
CA TRP A 11 -5.77 18.61 18.60
C TRP A 11 -6.98 17.71 18.79
N THR A 12 -8.05 18.22 19.37
CA THR A 12 -9.32 17.51 19.45
C THR A 12 -9.85 17.20 18.05
N ALA A 13 -9.79 18.15 17.12
CA ALA A 13 -10.21 17.93 15.73
C ALA A 13 -9.34 16.87 15.04
N ILE A 14 -8.01 16.94 15.16
CA ILE A 14 -7.10 15.92 14.60
C ILE A 14 -7.43 14.53 15.16
N ALA A 15 -7.58 14.40 16.48
CA ALA A 15 -7.87 13.13 17.13
C ALA A 15 -9.22 12.56 16.67
N LEU A 16 -10.26 13.40 16.58
CA LEU A 16 -11.59 12.99 16.09
C LEU A 16 -11.54 12.58 14.62
N THR A 17 -10.78 13.27 13.77
CA THR A 17 -10.61 12.87 12.37
C THR A 17 -9.90 11.54 12.25
N VAL A 18 -8.80 11.32 12.97
CA VAL A 18 -8.08 10.04 12.97
C VAL A 18 -8.99 8.90 13.44
N ALA A 19 -9.69 9.10 14.57
CA ALA A 19 -10.61 8.10 15.10
C ALA A 19 -11.77 7.81 14.13
N GLY A 20 -12.39 8.86 13.58
CA GLY A 20 -13.52 8.74 12.66
C GLY A 20 -13.17 8.02 11.36
N VAL A 21 -12.01 8.33 10.77
CA VAL A 21 -11.54 7.66 9.54
C VAL A 21 -11.27 6.18 9.79
N ASN A 22 -10.62 5.83 10.89
CA ASN A 22 -10.34 4.43 11.22
C ASN A 22 -11.63 3.67 11.58
N ALA A 23 -12.55 4.27 12.33
CA ALA A 23 -13.85 3.67 12.63
C ALA A 23 -14.70 3.44 11.37
N PHE A 24 -14.72 4.41 10.45
CA PHE A 24 -15.40 4.26 9.16
C PHE A 24 -14.85 3.08 8.36
N ARG A 25 -13.52 2.94 8.27
CA ARG A 25 -12.88 1.80 7.57
C ARG A 25 -13.21 0.46 8.21
N MET A 26 -13.12 0.37 9.54
CA MET A 26 -13.49 -0.86 10.24
C MET A 26 -14.95 -1.24 9.98
N ALA A 27 -15.86 -0.26 9.94
CA ALA A 27 -17.25 -0.50 9.61
C ALA A 27 -17.44 -0.91 8.14
N SER A 28 -16.73 -0.28 7.20
CA SER A 28 -16.77 -0.66 5.78
C SER A 28 -16.31 -2.09 5.56
N ASN A 29 -15.16 -2.47 6.13
CA ASN A 29 -14.63 -3.82 6.00
C ASN A 29 -15.58 -4.87 6.63
N ALA A 30 -16.16 -4.57 7.79
CA ALA A 30 -17.12 -5.47 8.43
C ALA A 30 -18.42 -5.65 7.63
N ILE A 31 -18.88 -4.62 6.92
CA ILE A 31 -20.04 -4.71 6.02
C ILE A 31 -19.70 -5.57 4.80
N GLU A 32 -18.50 -5.42 4.25
CA GLU A 32 -18.02 -6.20 3.11
C GLU A 32 -17.87 -7.69 3.48
N GLU A 33 -17.28 -7.98 4.64
CA GLU A 33 -17.21 -9.34 5.18
C GLU A 33 -18.61 -9.92 5.46
N ALA A 34 -19.51 -9.16 6.07
CA ALA A 34 -20.87 -9.61 6.32
C ALA A 34 -21.65 -9.87 5.02
N GLY A 35 -21.49 -9.01 4.01
CA GLY A 35 -22.09 -9.20 2.69
C GLY A 35 -21.55 -10.45 1.98
N ALA A 36 -20.25 -10.72 2.11
CA ALA A 36 -19.64 -11.94 1.58
C ALA A 36 -20.15 -13.20 2.30
N ILE A 37 -20.34 -13.14 3.62
CA ILE A 37 -20.89 -14.24 4.43
C ILE A 37 -22.37 -14.47 4.11
N ASP A 38 -23.17 -13.41 4.00
CA ASP A 38 -24.59 -13.51 3.66
C ASP A 38 -24.78 -14.05 2.24
N ALA A 39 -23.95 -13.64 1.27
CA ALA A 39 -23.93 -14.22 -0.07
C ALA A 39 -23.56 -15.73 -0.04
N ALA A 40 -22.56 -16.11 0.75
CA ALA A 40 -22.17 -17.51 0.92
C ALA A 40 -23.24 -18.35 1.65
N ALA A 41 -23.99 -17.75 2.58
CA ALA A 41 -25.02 -18.42 3.37
C ALA A 41 -26.38 -18.49 2.66
N ALA A 42 -26.67 -17.55 1.76
CA ALA A 42 -27.96 -17.47 1.07
C ALA A 42 -28.12 -18.54 -0.03
N GLY A 43 -27.04 -19.17 -0.52
CA GLY A 43 -27.13 -20.10 -1.65
C GLY A 43 -27.80 -19.46 -2.88
N GLU A 44 -27.80 -18.13 -2.96
CA GLU A 44 -28.46 -17.34 -4.00
C GLU A 44 -27.53 -17.21 -5.21
N ASP A 45 -27.40 -18.32 -5.93
CA ASP A 45 -27.71 -18.46 -7.36
C ASP A 45 -27.02 -19.74 -7.85
N ALA A 46 -27.81 -20.79 -8.09
CA ALA A 46 -27.37 -21.93 -8.89
C ALA A 46 -27.14 -21.44 -10.33
N GLY A 47 -25.96 -20.86 -10.58
CA GLY A 47 -25.58 -20.19 -11.82
C GLY A 47 -24.69 -18.95 -11.67
N ALA A 48 -24.40 -18.48 -10.46
CA ALA A 48 -23.45 -17.38 -10.26
C ALA A 48 -22.00 -17.86 -10.57
N PRO A 49 -21.16 -17.01 -11.21
CA PRO A 49 -19.76 -17.33 -11.43
C PRO A 49 -19.04 -17.58 -10.10
N LEU A 50 -18.22 -18.63 -10.02
CA LEU A 50 -17.37 -18.87 -8.86
C LEU A 50 -16.46 -17.68 -8.57
N ASP A 51 -16.29 -17.34 -7.29
CA ASP A 51 -15.37 -16.30 -6.86
C ASP A 51 -13.94 -16.64 -7.31
N PRO A 52 -13.25 -15.71 -7.97
CA PRO A 52 -11.88 -15.93 -8.42
C PRO A 52 -10.92 -16.09 -7.23
N PRO A 53 -9.77 -16.74 -7.43
CA PRO A 53 -8.75 -16.86 -6.38
C PRO A 53 -8.30 -15.50 -5.85
N THR A 54 -8.01 -15.44 -4.55
CA THR A 54 -7.49 -14.22 -3.94
C THR A 54 -6.07 -13.93 -4.46
N ARG A 55 -5.64 -12.67 -4.38
CA ARG A 55 -4.28 -12.29 -4.75
C ARG A 55 -3.21 -13.00 -3.93
N GLU A 56 -3.51 -13.28 -2.66
CA GLU A 56 -2.63 -14.07 -1.79
C GLU A 56 -2.48 -15.50 -2.32
N ALA A 57 -3.58 -16.13 -2.75
CA ALA A 57 -3.55 -17.45 -3.36
C ALA A 57 -2.76 -17.45 -4.68
N GLU A 58 -2.99 -16.47 -5.57
CA GLU A 58 -2.23 -16.34 -6.82
C GLU A 58 -0.73 -16.17 -6.56
N LEU A 59 -0.37 -15.34 -5.56
CA LEU A 59 1.02 -15.10 -5.20
C LEU A 59 1.69 -16.37 -4.66
N LEU A 60 0.97 -17.15 -3.85
CA LEU A 60 1.43 -18.45 -3.37
C LEU A 60 1.66 -19.43 -4.53
N GLY A 61 0.74 -19.46 -5.50
CA GLY A 61 0.89 -20.23 -6.72
C GLY A 61 2.10 -19.83 -7.56
N LYS A 62 2.33 -18.52 -7.73
CA LYS A 62 3.51 -17.98 -8.43
C LYS A 62 4.82 -18.43 -7.79
N PHE A 63 4.93 -18.38 -6.46
CA PHE A 63 6.14 -18.84 -5.77
C PHE A 63 6.33 -20.35 -5.87
N THR A 64 5.24 -21.12 -5.76
CA THR A 64 5.27 -22.58 -5.90
C THR A 64 5.84 -22.97 -7.27
N ILE A 65 5.35 -22.34 -8.34
CA ILE A 65 5.85 -22.60 -9.70
C ILE A 65 7.29 -22.12 -9.89
N ALA A 66 7.62 -20.90 -9.44
CA ALA A 66 8.96 -20.35 -9.60
C ALA A 66 10.03 -21.18 -8.86
N LEU A 67 9.72 -21.66 -7.65
CA LEU A 67 10.61 -22.51 -6.86
C LEU A 67 10.71 -23.92 -7.44
N GLY A 68 9.61 -24.48 -7.96
CA GLY A 68 9.61 -25.75 -8.69
C GLY A 68 10.49 -25.70 -9.94
N GLY A 69 10.51 -24.58 -10.67
CA GLY A 69 11.43 -24.38 -11.79
C GLY A 69 12.91 -24.35 -11.39
N LEU A 70 13.23 -23.92 -10.16
CA LEU A 70 14.60 -23.86 -9.64
C LEU A 70 15.11 -25.21 -9.12
N SER A 71 14.24 -26.09 -8.62
CA SER A 71 14.63 -27.44 -8.16
C SER A 71 15.16 -28.31 -9.31
N ALA A 72 14.85 -27.98 -10.56
CA ALA A 72 15.48 -28.57 -11.74
C ALA A 72 17.00 -28.25 -11.87
N PHE A 73 17.51 -27.25 -11.15
CA PHE A 73 18.89 -26.75 -11.27
C PHE A 73 19.73 -26.88 -9.99
N GLY A 74 19.21 -27.44 -8.89
CA GLY A 74 19.96 -27.61 -7.63
C GLY A 74 19.29 -28.55 -6.61
N PRO A 75 19.95 -28.89 -5.49
CA PRO A 75 19.44 -29.84 -4.49
C PRO A 75 18.35 -29.25 -3.56
N VAL A 76 17.69 -28.18 -4.00
CA VAL A 76 16.64 -27.51 -3.22
C VAL A 76 15.36 -28.32 -3.43
N GLY A 77 14.98 -29.11 -2.43
CA GLY A 77 13.66 -29.74 -2.20
C GLY A 77 12.96 -30.36 -3.41
N GLY A 78 12.71 -31.68 -3.37
CA GLY A 78 11.84 -32.33 -4.35
C GLY A 78 10.46 -31.65 -4.45
N GLY A 79 9.73 -31.82 -5.56
CA GLY A 79 8.45 -31.14 -5.84
C GLY A 79 7.44 -31.15 -4.67
N THR A 80 7.47 -32.20 -3.84
CA THR A 80 6.68 -32.33 -2.61
C THR A 80 6.95 -31.24 -1.57
N GLU A 81 8.21 -30.81 -1.36
CA GLU A 81 8.56 -29.74 -0.41
C GLU A 81 8.08 -28.37 -0.89
N VAL A 82 8.00 -28.17 -2.20
CA VAL A 82 7.54 -26.91 -2.79
C VAL A 82 6.01 -26.79 -2.62
N LEU A 83 5.27 -27.87 -2.86
CA LEU A 83 3.82 -27.94 -2.71
C LEU A 83 3.33 -27.79 -1.26
N LEU A 84 4.13 -28.20 -0.28
CA LEU A 84 3.85 -27.99 1.15
C LEU A 84 3.56 -26.52 1.49
N ASN A 85 4.16 -25.57 0.77
CA ASN A 85 3.89 -24.14 0.98
C ASN A 85 2.49 -23.74 0.48
N ALA A 86 1.93 -24.47 -0.49
CA ALA A 86 0.61 -24.23 -1.08
C ALA A 86 -0.52 -25.04 -0.43
N GLN A 87 -0.24 -25.84 0.60
CA GLN A 87 -1.19 -26.77 1.22
C GLN A 87 -2.46 -26.09 1.74
N LEU A 88 -2.37 -24.83 2.17
CA LEU A 88 -3.51 -24.02 2.62
C LEU A 88 -4.58 -23.88 1.53
N LEU A 89 -4.20 -23.93 0.26
CA LEU A 89 -5.15 -23.88 -0.86
C LEU A 89 -5.93 -25.18 -1.03
N ALA A 90 -5.45 -26.28 -0.44
CA ALA A 90 -6.05 -27.61 -0.55
C ALA A 90 -7.01 -27.94 0.60
N GLU A 91 -7.12 -27.09 1.62
CA GLU A 91 -7.98 -27.33 2.78
C GLU A 91 -9.47 -27.39 2.37
N ASP A 92 -10.25 -28.20 3.08
CA ASP A 92 -11.66 -28.47 2.71
C ASP A 92 -12.57 -27.24 2.90
N ASP A 93 -12.18 -26.31 3.77
CA ASP A 93 -12.85 -25.03 4.01
C ASP A 93 -12.36 -23.91 3.07
N ALA A 94 -11.33 -24.17 2.24
CA ALA A 94 -10.87 -23.22 1.25
C ALA A 94 -11.88 -23.09 0.08
N PRO A 95 -12.02 -21.90 -0.53
CA PRO A 95 -12.89 -21.71 -1.69
C PRO A 95 -12.58 -22.68 -2.83
N THR A 96 -13.60 -23.13 -3.57
CA THR A 96 -13.43 -24.07 -4.69
C THR A 96 -12.39 -23.60 -5.71
N SER A 97 -12.31 -22.29 -5.99
CA SER A 97 -11.32 -21.72 -6.89
C SER A 97 -9.88 -21.85 -6.38
N HIS A 98 -9.66 -21.84 -5.06
CA HIS A 98 -8.35 -22.05 -4.44
C HIS A 98 -7.97 -23.53 -4.51
N ARG A 99 -8.91 -24.43 -4.20
CA ARG A 99 -8.71 -25.89 -4.28
C ARG A 99 -8.42 -26.34 -5.72
N LEU A 100 -9.14 -25.80 -6.70
CA LEU A 100 -8.85 -26.03 -8.12
C LEU A 100 -7.51 -25.41 -8.54
N GLY A 101 -7.14 -24.25 -7.98
CA GLY A 101 -5.81 -23.67 -8.15
C GLY A 101 -4.70 -24.59 -7.65
N TYR A 102 -4.89 -25.22 -6.48
CA TYR A 102 -3.98 -26.23 -5.95
C TYR A 102 -3.86 -27.45 -6.87
N ALA A 103 -4.97 -27.92 -7.45
CA ALA A 103 -4.96 -29.01 -8.44
C ALA A 103 -4.04 -28.68 -9.63
N VAL A 104 -4.06 -27.42 -10.11
CA VAL A 104 -3.18 -26.95 -11.18
C VAL A 104 -1.72 -26.93 -10.75
N LEU A 105 -1.42 -26.48 -9.52
CA LEU A 105 -0.06 -26.52 -8.99
C LEU A 105 0.46 -27.97 -8.86
N LEU A 106 -0.37 -28.88 -8.37
CA LEU A 106 -0.05 -30.29 -8.28
C LEU A 106 0.24 -30.89 -9.66
N GLY A 107 -0.59 -30.54 -10.66
CA GLY A 107 -0.41 -30.93 -12.05
C GLY A 107 0.92 -30.46 -12.66
N GLU A 108 1.27 -29.19 -12.44
CA GLU A 108 2.50 -28.59 -12.97
C GLU A 108 3.77 -29.10 -12.26
N VAL A 109 3.72 -29.31 -10.94
CA VAL A 109 4.90 -29.64 -10.12
C VAL A 109 5.13 -31.15 -9.99
N SER A 110 4.08 -31.94 -9.75
CA SER A 110 4.18 -33.39 -9.53
C SER A 110 3.71 -34.21 -10.74
N GLY A 111 2.88 -33.64 -11.59
CA GLY A 111 2.42 -34.25 -12.84
C GLY A 111 0.91 -34.16 -13.02
N TRP A 112 0.48 -33.93 -14.26
CA TRP A 112 -0.91 -33.65 -14.60
C TRP A 112 -1.92 -34.73 -14.21
N THR A 113 -1.49 -35.99 -14.10
CA THR A 113 -2.35 -37.09 -13.62
C THR A 113 -2.77 -36.88 -12.16
N GLU A 114 -1.85 -36.50 -11.28
CA GLU A 114 -2.16 -36.24 -9.87
C GLU A 114 -3.06 -35.02 -9.71
N GLY A 115 -2.80 -33.95 -10.49
CA GLY A 115 -3.66 -32.77 -10.54
C GLY A 115 -5.09 -33.11 -10.98
N ALA A 116 -5.24 -33.93 -12.03
CA ALA A 116 -6.54 -34.35 -12.54
C ALA A 116 -7.33 -35.21 -11.52
N GLU A 117 -6.64 -36.10 -10.81
CA GLU A 117 -7.24 -36.89 -9.72
C GLU A 117 -7.76 -36.00 -8.59
N PHE A 118 -6.98 -34.99 -8.18
CA PHE A 118 -7.41 -34.04 -7.16
C PHE A 118 -8.63 -33.22 -7.61
N ALA A 119 -8.62 -32.73 -8.85
CA ALA A 119 -9.75 -31.99 -9.43
C ALA A 119 -11.04 -32.83 -9.50
N ARG A 120 -10.93 -34.14 -9.81
CA ARG A 120 -12.07 -35.08 -9.77
C ARG A 120 -12.59 -35.31 -8.35
N GLY A 121 -11.73 -35.26 -7.34
CA GLY A 121 -12.15 -35.29 -5.93
C GLY A 121 -13.09 -34.12 -5.61
N ILE A 122 -12.68 -32.90 -6.01
CA ILE A 122 -13.50 -31.69 -5.86
C ILE A 122 -14.82 -31.82 -6.63
N GLU A 123 -14.79 -32.34 -7.85
CA GLU A 123 -16.00 -32.61 -8.64
C GLU A 123 -16.98 -33.54 -7.88
N ALA A 124 -16.48 -34.64 -7.31
CA ALA A 124 -17.30 -35.60 -6.60
C ALA A 124 -17.89 -35.06 -5.28
N GLU A 125 -17.18 -34.15 -4.62
CA GLU A 125 -17.58 -33.55 -3.34
C GLU A 125 -18.51 -32.33 -3.51
N SER A 126 -18.42 -31.62 -4.64
CA SER A 126 -19.14 -30.36 -4.83
C SER A 126 -20.64 -30.57 -4.99
N ASN A 127 -21.43 -29.89 -4.14
CA ASN A 127 -22.88 -29.80 -4.26
C ASN A 127 -23.34 -28.69 -5.22
N ASP A 128 -22.46 -27.73 -5.55
CA ASP A 128 -22.73 -26.69 -6.55
C ASP A 128 -22.43 -27.21 -7.96
N ASP A 129 -23.41 -27.11 -8.85
CA ASP A 129 -23.33 -27.54 -10.25
C ASP A 129 -22.30 -26.73 -11.05
N SER A 130 -22.13 -25.43 -10.76
CA SER A 130 -21.17 -24.57 -11.43
C SER A 130 -19.74 -24.96 -11.06
N ALA A 131 -19.48 -25.12 -9.76
CA ALA A 131 -18.24 -25.69 -9.25
C ALA A 131 -17.92 -27.07 -9.81
N ARG A 132 -18.91 -27.97 -9.83
CA ARG A 132 -18.75 -29.33 -10.36
C ARG A 132 -18.39 -29.30 -11.85
N ALA A 133 -19.09 -28.49 -12.64
CA ALA A 133 -18.83 -28.34 -14.07
C ALA A 133 -17.47 -27.71 -14.37
N LEU A 134 -17.01 -26.76 -13.56
CA LEU A 134 -15.66 -26.20 -13.68
C LEU A 134 -14.59 -27.25 -13.34
N ALA A 135 -14.75 -27.96 -12.22
CA ALA A 135 -13.83 -29.01 -11.77
C ALA A 135 -13.66 -30.12 -12.82
N ALA A 136 -14.77 -30.59 -13.41
CA ALA A 136 -14.75 -31.60 -14.47
C ALA A 136 -13.95 -31.14 -15.71
N ARG A 137 -14.09 -29.88 -16.11
CA ARG A 137 -13.38 -29.33 -17.27
C ARG A 137 -11.91 -29.07 -17.00
N VAL A 138 -11.58 -28.64 -15.78
CA VAL A 138 -10.19 -28.53 -15.31
C VAL A 138 -9.53 -29.91 -15.32
N ALA A 139 -10.18 -30.93 -14.77
CA ALA A 139 -9.68 -32.30 -14.78
C ALA A 139 -9.47 -32.84 -16.21
N ALA A 140 -10.42 -32.60 -17.12
CA ALA A 140 -10.30 -33.01 -18.52
C ALA A 140 -9.13 -32.32 -19.24
N ALA A 141 -8.90 -31.03 -18.97
CA ALA A 141 -7.75 -30.30 -19.50
C ALA A 141 -6.42 -30.87 -18.96
N MET A 142 -6.38 -31.25 -17.69
CA MET A 142 -5.20 -31.89 -17.08
C MET A 142 -4.96 -33.29 -17.64
N ASP A 143 -5.99 -34.11 -17.82
CA ASP A 143 -5.86 -35.44 -18.44
C ASP A 143 -5.28 -35.34 -19.86
N ALA A 144 -5.73 -34.36 -20.65
CA ALA A 144 -5.17 -34.10 -21.98
C ALA A 144 -3.67 -33.77 -21.90
N ARG A 145 -3.27 -32.94 -20.93
CA ARG A 145 -1.85 -32.60 -20.68
C ARG A 145 -1.03 -33.74 -20.10
N ALA A 146 -1.65 -34.67 -19.39
CA ALA A 146 -1.00 -35.88 -18.91
C ALA A 146 -0.62 -36.83 -20.06
N VAL A 147 -1.45 -36.87 -21.11
CA VAL A 147 -1.17 -37.66 -22.32
C VAL A 147 -0.16 -36.95 -23.23
N ASP A 148 -0.34 -35.66 -23.47
CA ASP A 148 0.56 -34.82 -24.26
C ASP A 148 0.81 -33.48 -23.52
N PRO A 149 2.00 -33.26 -22.96
CA PRO A 149 2.33 -32.02 -22.25
C PRO A 149 2.13 -30.74 -23.09
N ALA A 150 2.14 -30.85 -24.42
CA ALA A 150 1.90 -29.75 -25.35
C ALA A 150 0.42 -29.54 -25.68
N ALA A 151 -0.48 -30.43 -25.27
CA ALA A 151 -1.92 -30.30 -25.50
C ALA A 151 -2.47 -29.11 -24.72
N MET A 152 -2.90 -28.07 -25.43
CA MET A 152 -3.51 -26.89 -24.81
C MET A 152 -5.03 -26.94 -24.93
N PRO A 153 -5.77 -26.46 -23.91
CA PRO A 153 -7.20 -26.27 -24.04
C PRO A 153 -7.54 -25.29 -25.19
N PRO A 154 -8.74 -25.40 -25.79
CA PRO A 154 -9.25 -24.40 -26.72
C PRO A 154 -9.23 -22.97 -26.16
N ALA A 155 -9.12 -21.96 -27.03
CA ALA A 155 -8.96 -20.57 -26.61
C ALA A 155 -10.14 -20.03 -25.78
N ASP A 156 -11.36 -20.47 -26.07
CA ASP A 156 -12.57 -20.17 -25.32
C ASP A 156 -12.55 -20.79 -23.92
N ALA A 157 -12.09 -22.05 -23.80
CA ALA A 157 -11.89 -22.71 -22.52
C ALA A 157 -10.80 -22.00 -21.69
N CYS A 158 -9.70 -21.58 -22.33
CA CYS A 158 -8.66 -20.80 -21.65
C CYS A 158 -9.16 -19.46 -21.14
N ALA A 159 -9.93 -18.71 -21.93
CA ALA A 159 -10.53 -17.45 -21.49
C ALA A 159 -11.47 -17.63 -20.28
N GLU A 160 -12.12 -18.78 -20.18
CA GLU A 160 -12.93 -19.11 -19.01
C GLU A 160 -12.09 -19.51 -17.80
N PHE A 161 -11.09 -20.36 -17.97
CA PHE A 161 -10.18 -20.73 -16.88
C PHE A 161 -9.46 -19.52 -16.31
N GLU A 162 -9.02 -18.58 -17.14
CA GLU A 162 -8.40 -17.33 -16.68
C GLU A 162 -9.38 -16.44 -15.91
N ARG A 163 -10.67 -16.43 -16.30
CA ARG A 163 -11.70 -15.67 -15.60
C ARG A 163 -12.03 -16.28 -14.23
N SER A 164 -12.13 -17.61 -14.16
CA SER A 164 -12.56 -18.33 -12.96
C SER A 164 -11.42 -18.69 -12.01
N LEU A 165 -10.19 -18.87 -12.51
CA LEU A 165 -9.03 -19.33 -11.75
C LEU A 165 -7.84 -18.37 -11.82
N GLY A 166 -7.98 -17.22 -12.48
CA GLY A 166 -6.93 -16.19 -12.54
C GLY A 166 -5.60 -16.72 -13.06
N TYR A 167 -4.54 -16.51 -12.27
CA TYR A 167 -3.20 -17.01 -12.53
C TYR A 167 -3.15 -18.53 -12.78
N PHE A 168 -3.91 -19.34 -12.04
CA PHE A 168 -3.90 -20.80 -12.21
C PHE A 168 -4.50 -21.22 -13.56
N GLY A 169 -5.52 -20.50 -14.04
CA GLY A 169 -6.06 -20.71 -15.38
C GLY A 169 -5.01 -20.48 -16.48
N ARG A 170 -4.19 -19.43 -16.34
CA ARG A 170 -3.06 -19.15 -17.25
C ARG A 170 -2.04 -20.30 -17.26
N VAL A 171 -1.72 -20.85 -16.10
CA VAL A 171 -0.80 -22.00 -15.97
C VAL A 171 -1.37 -23.23 -16.67
N LEU A 172 -2.65 -23.53 -16.46
CA LEU A 172 -3.34 -24.64 -17.12
C LEU A 172 -3.31 -24.52 -18.65
N CYS A 173 -3.33 -23.30 -19.16
CA CYS A 173 -3.22 -22.95 -20.58
C CYS A 173 -1.77 -22.77 -21.10
N GLY A 174 -0.77 -23.25 -20.36
CA GLY A 174 0.64 -23.24 -20.78
C GLY A 174 1.37 -21.90 -20.60
N GLY A 175 0.73 -20.94 -19.93
CA GLY A 175 1.30 -19.65 -19.54
C GLY A 175 1.80 -19.61 -18.10
N GLY A 176 1.88 -18.41 -17.52
CA GLY A 176 2.15 -18.20 -16.08
C GLY A 176 3.63 -18.27 -15.66
N GLN A 177 4.47 -19.08 -16.31
CA GLN A 177 5.88 -19.25 -15.93
C GLN A 177 6.70 -17.94 -15.88
N ALA A 178 6.51 -17.05 -16.87
CA ALA A 178 7.16 -15.75 -16.90
C ALA A 178 6.64 -14.81 -15.78
N GLU A 179 5.36 -14.91 -15.43
CA GLU A 179 4.74 -14.16 -14.34
C GLU A 179 5.24 -14.65 -12.97
N ALA A 180 5.33 -15.97 -12.76
CA ALA A 180 5.98 -16.57 -11.59
C ALA A 180 7.43 -16.13 -11.43
N THR A 181 8.21 -16.17 -12.51
CA THR A 181 9.62 -15.75 -12.51
C THR A 181 9.75 -14.27 -12.17
N ARG A 182 8.91 -13.40 -12.78
CA ARG A 182 8.86 -11.96 -12.45
C ARG A 182 8.55 -11.75 -10.97
N ALA A 183 7.58 -12.46 -10.42
CA ALA A 183 7.19 -12.32 -9.02
C ALA A 183 8.31 -12.72 -8.06
N LEU A 184 8.99 -13.84 -8.32
CA LEU A 184 10.16 -14.26 -7.54
C LEU A 184 11.31 -13.25 -7.62
N LEU A 185 11.66 -12.80 -8.82
CA LEU A 185 12.67 -11.76 -9.03
C LEU A 185 12.28 -10.44 -8.36
N GLY A 186 10.98 -10.12 -8.34
CA GLY A 186 10.42 -8.96 -7.64
C GLY A 186 10.66 -9.01 -6.14
N VAL A 187 10.37 -10.14 -5.48
CA VAL A 187 10.63 -10.32 -4.04
C VAL A 187 12.11 -10.34 -3.71
N VAL A 188 12.92 -11.08 -4.47
CA VAL A 188 14.38 -11.12 -4.27
C VAL A 188 14.97 -9.72 -4.48
N GLY A 189 14.53 -9.02 -5.53
CA GLY A 189 14.93 -7.64 -5.82
C GLY A 189 14.51 -6.66 -4.72
N ALA A 190 13.29 -6.80 -4.18
CA ALA A 190 12.83 -6.00 -3.04
C ALA A 190 13.69 -6.24 -1.79
N GLY A 191 13.98 -7.50 -1.47
CA GLY A 191 14.84 -7.87 -0.35
C GLY A 191 16.25 -7.32 -0.51
N ALA A 192 16.84 -7.44 -1.70
CA ALA A 192 18.16 -6.89 -2.02
C ALA A 192 18.17 -5.35 -1.94
N TRP A 193 17.14 -4.69 -2.47
CA TRP A 193 17.02 -3.23 -2.43
C TRP A 193 16.90 -2.71 -1.01
N TYR A 194 15.94 -3.22 -0.22
CA TYR A 194 15.76 -2.79 1.17
C TYR A 194 16.93 -3.19 2.07
N GLY A 195 17.55 -4.36 1.85
CA GLY A 195 18.74 -4.78 2.56
C GLY A 195 19.94 -3.85 2.31
N LEU A 196 20.25 -3.56 1.04
CA LEU A 196 21.35 -2.67 0.68
C LEU A 196 21.09 -1.23 1.15
N THR A 197 19.89 -0.70 0.92
CA THR A 197 19.54 0.66 1.34
C THR A 197 19.50 0.80 2.86
N ALA A 198 19.16 -0.24 3.62
CA ALA A 198 19.27 -0.24 5.07
C ALA A 198 20.72 -0.19 5.57
N LEU A 199 21.62 -0.97 4.96
CA LEU A 199 23.04 -0.98 5.33
C LEU A 199 23.68 0.39 5.08
N LEU A 200 23.47 0.95 3.88
CA LEU A 200 23.94 2.30 3.54
C LEU A 200 23.22 3.37 4.39
N GLY A 201 21.92 3.16 4.60
CA GLY A 201 21.03 4.04 5.33
C GLY A 201 21.36 4.17 6.81
N ALA A 202 21.86 3.12 7.45
CA ALA A 202 22.25 3.15 8.86
C ALA A 202 23.36 4.19 9.10
N GLY A 203 24.37 4.22 8.24
CA GLY A 203 25.42 5.26 8.29
C GLY A 203 24.86 6.66 8.05
N ALA A 204 23.97 6.81 7.06
CA ALA A 204 23.31 8.09 6.77
C ALA A 204 22.44 8.57 7.95
N LEU A 205 21.70 7.66 8.60
CA LEU A 205 20.88 7.96 9.77
C LEU A 205 21.75 8.38 10.95
N VAL A 206 22.82 7.64 11.26
CA VAL A 206 23.78 8.04 12.31
C VAL A 206 24.35 9.42 12.02
N TRP A 207 24.73 9.69 10.77
CA TRP A 207 25.20 11.02 10.37
C TRP A 207 24.13 12.10 10.57
N VAL A 208 22.87 11.85 10.21
CA VAL A 208 21.74 12.77 10.44
C VAL A 208 21.58 13.07 11.94
N LEU A 209 21.57 12.02 12.77
CA LEU A 209 21.42 12.14 14.22
C LEU A 209 22.59 12.91 14.85
N VAL A 210 23.83 12.60 14.47
CA VAL A 210 25.02 13.34 14.92
C VAL A 210 24.98 14.79 14.44
N ALA A 211 24.52 15.06 13.21
CA ALA A 211 24.40 16.42 12.70
C ALA A 211 23.30 17.23 13.41
N LEU A 212 22.23 16.59 13.88
CA LEU A 212 21.14 17.26 14.61
C LEU A 212 21.43 17.45 16.11
N PHE A 213 22.14 16.50 16.72
CA PHE A 213 22.32 16.43 18.17
C PHE A 213 23.75 16.67 18.63
N GLY A 214 24.71 16.78 17.71
CA GLY A 214 26.09 17.16 18.00
C GLY A 214 26.23 18.66 18.30
N ALA A 215 27.33 19.02 18.96
CA ALA A 215 27.58 20.37 19.47
C ALA A 215 27.76 21.46 18.39
N SER A 216 27.95 21.10 17.12
CA SER A 216 28.43 22.00 16.06
C SER A 216 27.42 22.38 14.98
N ARG A 217 26.21 21.78 14.94
CA ARG A 217 25.20 22.09 13.92
C ARG A 217 23.82 22.26 14.54
N ALA A 218 23.36 23.51 14.56
CA ALA A 218 22.00 23.84 14.92
C ALA A 218 21.04 23.40 13.79
N SER A 219 19.94 22.73 14.15
CA SER A 219 18.79 22.55 13.24
C SER A 219 18.43 23.88 12.55
N ARG A 220 18.07 23.80 11.26
CA ARG A 220 17.90 24.97 10.40
C ARG A 220 16.50 25.56 10.47
N ILE A 221 15.55 24.81 11.03
CA ILE A 221 14.20 25.30 11.26
C ILE A 221 14.21 26.39 12.30
N ARG A 222 13.58 27.50 11.95
CA ARG A 222 13.22 28.56 12.88
C ARG A 222 11.73 28.45 13.16
N PRO A 223 11.34 28.03 14.38
CA PRO A 223 9.93 28.00 14.79
C PRO A 223 9.26 29.37 14.62
N ALA A 224 7.93 29.39 14.67
CA ALA A 224 7.20 30.65 14.66
C ALA A 224 7.59 31.50 15.89
N ASP A 225 7.83 32.80 15.65
CA ASP A 225 8.23 33.74 16.70
C ASP A 225 7.05 34.04 17.64
N ASP A 226 5.82 33.98 17.12
CA ASP A 226 4.60 34.16 17.88
C ASP A 226 3.76 32.87 17.95
N ARG A 227 3.12 32.64 19.11
CA ARG A 227 2.26 31.47 19.35
C ARG A 227 0.96 31.49 18.53
N GLY A 228 0.52 32.65 18.07
CA GLY A 228 -0.64 32.79 17.19
C GLY A 228 -0.38 32.19 15.81
N ALA A 229 0.75 32.51 15.17
CA ALA A 229 1.18 31.90 13.92
C ALA A 229 1.35 30.39 14.06
N ALA A 230 1.92 29.93 15.18
CA ALA A 230 2.01 28.50 15.49
C ALA A 230 0.63 27.83 15.49
N VAL A 231 -0.34 28.35 16.24
CA VAL A 231 -1.71 27.79 16.29
C VAL A 231 -2.41 27.89 14.93
N LEU A 232 -2.16 28.96 14.16
CA LEU A 232 -2.75 29.16 12.86
C LEU A 232 -2.31 28.09 11.84
N LEU A 233 -1.05 27.61 11.91
CA LEU A 233 -0.62 26.44 11.15
C LEU A 233 -1.40 25.18 11.56
N GLY A 234 -1.60 24.96 12.86
CA GLY A 234 -2.40 23.84 13.36
C GLY A 234 -3.85 23.87 12.85
N GLU A 235 -4.49 25.04 12.86
CA GLU A 235 -5.83 25.22 12.28
C GLU A 235 -5.83 25.00 10.76
N THR A 236 -4.79 25.46 10.06
CA THR A 236 -4.61 25.23 8.62
C THR A 236 -4.56 23.73 8.30
N PHE A 237 -3.88 22.94 9.14
CA PHE A 237 -3.84 21.48 8.99
C PHE A 237 -5.23 20.85 9.16
N VAL A 238 -6.03 21.31 10.12
CA VAL A 238 -7.41 20.83 10.32
C VAL A 238 -8.30 21.19 9.13
N VAL A 239 -8.19 22.41 8.61
CA VAL A 239 -8.91 22.84 7.40
C VAL A 239 -8.50 21.99 6.20
N TRP A 240 -7.21 21.69 6.05
CA TRP A 240 -6.73 20.80 5.00
C TRP A 240 -7.29 19.39 5.15
N LEU A 241 -7.29 18.79 6.34
CA LEU A 241 -7.86 17.45 6.56
C LEU A 241 -9.32 17.41 6.13
N ALA A 242 -10.14 18.38 6.57
CA ALA A 242 -11.54 18.45 6.20
C ALA A 242 -11.73 18.58 4.68
N LEU A 243 -10.96 19.46 4.03
CA LEU A 243 -11.03 19.67 2.59
C LEU A 243 -10.54 18.44 1.80
N PHE A 244 -9.44 17.83 2.21
CA PHE A 244 -8.85 16.66 1.57
C PHE A 244 -9.82 15.47 1.58
N TYR A 245 -10.44 15.18 2.73
CA TYR A 245 -11.43 14.12 2.83
C TYR A 245 -12.72 14.47 2.08
N ALA A 246 -13.19 15.73 2.13
CA ALA A 246 -14.36 16.15 1.36
C ALA A 246 -14.15 15.97 -0.15
N LEU A 247 -12.96 16.31 -0.66
CA LEU A 247 -12.62 16.14 -2.07
C LEU A 247 -12.46 14.67 -2.45
N ASN A 248 -11.72 13.88 -1.68
CA ASN A 248 -11.45 12.49 -2.06
C ASN A 248 -12.64 11.55 -1.82
N LEU A 249 -13.37 11.69 -0.71
CA LEU A 249 -14.56 10.86 -0.44
C LEU A 249 -15.78 11.40 -1.18
N GLY A 250 -16.14 12.67 -0.96
CA GLY A 250 -17.34 13.27 -1.54
C GLY A 250 -17.21 13.48 -3.05
N GLY A 251 -16.05 13.99 -3.49
CA GLY A 251 -15.77 14.18 -4.92
C GLY A 251 -15.59 12.84 -5.66
N GLY A 252 -14.94 11.85 -5.03
CA GLY A 252 -14.82 10.50 -5.61
C GLY A 252 -16.18 9.85 -5.87
N LEU A 253 -17.09 9.89 -4.89
CA LEU A 253 -18.46 9.39 -5.06
C LEU A 253 -19.25 10.15 -6.14
N ALA A 254 -19.06 11.47 -6.24
CA ALA A 254 -19.71 12.27 -7.27
C ALA A 254 -19.19 11.91 -8.68
N VAL A 255 -17.88 11.71 -8.81
CA VAL A 255 -17.24 11.30 -10.06
C VAL A 255 -17.68 9.90 -10.49
N GLN A 256 -17.76 8.96 -9.54
CA GLN A 256 -18.26 7.61 -9.81
C GLN A 256 -19.69 7.66 -10.34
N LYS A 257 -20.61 8.28 -9.61
CA LYS A 257 -22.02 8.42 -10.04
C LYS A 257 -22.18 9.12 -11.39
N LEU A 258 -21.35 10.12 -11.66
CA LEU A 258 -21.37 10.83 -12.94
C LEU A 258 -20.86 9.94 -14.08
N THR A 259 -19.83 9.13 -13.81
CA THR A 259 -19.27 8.20 -14.79
C THR A 259 -20.29 7.11 -15.12
N ASP A 260 -20.93 6.52 -14.11
CA ASP A 260 -21.98 5.52 -14.27
C ASP A 260 -23.16 6.05 -15.10
N ALA A 261 -23.45 7.35 -14.99
CA ALA A 261 -24.55 7.99 -15.72
C ALA A 261 -24.20 8.35 -17.18
N LEU A 262 -22.91 8.53 -17.50
CA LEU A 262 -22.48 9.11 -18.79
C LEU A 262 -21.69 8.16 -19.69
N VAL A 263 -21.09 7.10 -19.13
CA VAL A 263 -20.19 6.20 -19.85
C VAL A 263 -20.83 4.83 -20.05
N SER A 264 -20.80 4.34 -21.30
CA SER A 264 -21.41 3.06 -21.69
C SER A 264 -20.64 1.83 -21.23
N ASP A 265 -19.34 1.98 -20.93
CA ASP A 265 -18.45 0.98 -20.33
C ASP A 265 -17.79 1.56 -19.07
N PRO A 266 -18.48 1.51 -17.91
CA PRO A 266 -18.05 2.20 -16.69
C PRO A 266 -16.80 1.59 -16.05
N GLU A 267 -16.54 0.30 -16.24
CA GLU A 267 -15.52 -0.43 -15.45
C GLU A 267 -14.09 0.01 -15.79
N ALA A 268 -13.71 0.04 -17.07
CA ALA A 268 -12.36 0.42 -17.48
C ALA A 268 -12.16 1.96 -17.51
N THR A 269 -13.19 2.70 -17.92
CA THR A 269 -13.08 4.17 -18.04
C THR A 269 -13.17 4.84 -16.67
N GLY A 270 -13.94 4.27 -15.73
CA GLY A 270 -14.18 4.85 -14.41
C GLY A 270 -12.94 4.88 -13.50
N THR A 271 -12.09 3.87 -13.56
CA THR A 271 -10.85 3.83 -12.76
C THR A 271 -9.88 4.91 -13.21
N SER A 272 -9.66 5.05 -14.52
CA SER A 272 -8.82 6.12 -15.09
C SER A 272 -9.33 7.52 -14.72
N ILE A 273 -10.65 7.77 -14.84
CA ILE A 273 -11.25 9.05 -14.45
C ILE A 273 -11.07 9.31 -12.95
N SER A 274 -11.28 8.29 -12.12
CA SER A 274 -11.13 8.41 -10.66
C SER A 274 -9.69 8.74 -10.28
N LEU A 275 -8.69 8.08 -10.86
CA LEU A 275 -7.28 8.39 -10.62
C LEU A 275 -6.91 9.81 -11.09
N ALA A 276 -7.41 10.24 -12.26
CA ALA A 276 -7.19 11.59 -12.76
C ALA A 276 -7.85 12.64 -11.84
N PHE A 277 -9.06 12.37 -11.35
CA PHE A 277 -9.73 13.22 -10.37
C PHE A 277 -8.93 13.28 -9.06
N SER A 278 -8.49 12.13 -8.52
CA SER A 278 -7.66 12.08 -7.31
C SER A 278 -6.40 12.92 -7.48
N PHE A 279 -5.70 12.81 -8.62
CA PHE A 279 -4.54 13.64 -8.91
C PHE A 279 -4.85 15.14 -8.77
N VAL A 280 -5.95 15.61 -9.37
CA VAL A 280 -6.39 17.01 -9.27
C VAL A 280 -6.82 17.37 -7.85
N ALA A 281 -7.58 16.50 -7.18
CA ALA A 281 -8.09 16.68 -5.82
C ALA A 281 -6.95 16.87 -4.80
N PHE A 282 -5.84 16.13 -4.96
CA PHE A 282 -4.63 16.33 -4.17
C PHE A 282 -4.16 17.78 -4.23
N PHE A 283 -3.97 18.35 -5.42
CA PHE A 283 -3.52 19.73 -5.55
C PHE A 283 -4.58 20.75 -5.13
N LEU A 284 -5.86 20.50 -5.42
CA LEU A 284 -6.96 21.37 -4.99
C LEU A 284 -7.05 21.46 -3.46
N SER A 285 -6.68 20.40 -2.73
CA SER A 285 -6.66 20.41 -1.26
C SER A 285 -5.71 21.47 -0.69
N LEU A 286 -4.67 21.88 -1.43
CA LEU A 286 -3.75 22.96 -1.01
C LEU A 286 -4.42 24.34 -0.98
N ALA A 287 -5.65 24.49 -1.47
CA ALA A 287 -6.47 25.69 -1.23
C ALA A 287 -6.63 26.00 0.27
N ALA A 288 -6.47 24.99 1.16
CA ALA A 288 -6.41 25.19 2.60
C ALA A 288 -5.31 26.18 3.05
N LEU A 289 -4.21 26.34 2.29
CA LEU A 289 -3.17 27.32 2.57
C LEU A 289 -3.62 28.78 2.39
N ALA A 290 -4.80 29.02 1.82
CA ALA A 290 -5.43 30.34 1.83
C ALA A 290 -5.91 30.73 3.25
N TYR A 291 -6.26 29.75 4.10
CA TYR A 291 -6.74 29.98 5.46
C TYR A 291 -5.82 30.89 6.30
N PRO A 292 -4.51 30.61 6.45
CA PRO A 292 -3.62 31.46 7.24
C PRO A 292 -3.47 32.87 6.63
N LEU A 293 -3.50 33.00 5.30
CA LEU A 293 -3.42 34.29 4.61
C LEU A 293 -4.64 35.16 4.91
N LEU A 294 -5.84 34.56 4.86
CA LEU A 294 -7.10 35.23 5.22
C LEU A 294 -7.15 35.63 6.70
N ARG A 295 -6.30 35.04 7.54
CA ARG A 295 -6.19 35.32 8.98
C ARG A 295 -5.02 36.26 9.30
N GLY A 296 -4.41 36.87 8.29
CA GLY A 296 -3.41 37.92 8.43
C GLY A 296 -1.95 37.46 8.41
N MET A 297 -1.67 36.17 8.20
CA MET A 297 -0.29 35.70 7.99
C MET A 297 0.22 36.18 6.64
N THR A 298 1.42 36.76 6.60
CA THR A 298 2.01 37.18 5.31
C THR A 298 2.42 35.96 4.48
N ARG A 299 2.37 36.08 3.15
CA ARG A 299 2.83 34.99 2.25
C ARG A 299 4.29 34.61 2.51
N ALA A 300 5.15 35.58 2.76
CA ALA A 300 6.57 35.34 3.03
C ALA A 300 6.76 34.52 4.31
N GLU A 301 5.99 34.83 5.36
CA GLU A 301 6.00 34.09 6.61
C GLU A 301 5.47 32.67 6.44
N LEU A 302 4.34 32.48 5.74
CA LEU A 302 3.78 31.15 5.47
C LEU A 302 4.78 30.26 4.72
N LEU A 303 5.36 30.77 3.63
CA LEU A 303 6.35 30.03 2.84
C LEU A 303 7.58 29.68 3.68
N ARG A 304 8.05 30.60 4.52
CA ARG A 304 9.17 30.37 5.45
C ARG A 304 8.85 29.28 6.47
N LEU A 305 7.70 29.38 7.15
CA LEU A 305 7.32 28.42 8.19
C LEU A 305 7.09 27.03 7.62
N CYS A 306 6.49 26.92 6.43
CA CYS A 306 6.33 25.65 5.75
C CYS A 306 7.67 25.10 5.19
N GLY A 307 8.69 25.92 5.00
CA GLY A 307 9.93 25.49 4.33
C GLY A 307 9.80 25.39 2.80
N LEU A 308 8.85 26.15 2.23
CA LEU A 308 8.70 26.31 0.80
C LEU A 308 9.77 27.27 0.28
N SER A 309 11.00 26.77 0.25
CA SER A 309 12.18 27.49 -0.23
C SER A 309 13.03 26.59 -1.11
N ARG A 310 13.87 27.22 -1.95
CA ARG A 310 14.86 26.49 -2.77
C ARG A 310 16.03 25.94 -1.94
N GLY A 311 16.08 26.21 -0.63
CA GLY A 311 17.18 25.82 0.25
C GLY A 311 18.54 26.24 -0.32
N ALA A 312 19.46 25.27 -0.44
CA ALA A 312 20.77 25.44 -1.04
C ALA A 312 20.79 25.24 -2.58
N GLY A 313 19.62 25.25 -3.23
CA GLY A 313 19.43 25.03 -4.67
C GLY A 313 18.70 23.72 -4.98
N LEU A 314 17.85 23.72 -6.02
CA LEU A 314 16.97 22.59 -6.38
C LEU A 314 17.72 21.27 -6.51
N ALA A 315 18.80 21.23 -7.30
CA ALA A 315 19.58 20.01 -7.52
C ALA A 315 20.21 19.48 -6.22
N ARG A 316 20.72 20.37 -5.37
CA ARG A 316 21.37 19.98 -4.11
C ARG A 316 20.36 19.48 -3.08
N GLU A 317 19.17 20.08 -3.03
CA GLU A 317 18.09 19.58 -2.17
C GLU A 317 17.52 18.26 -2.70
N ALA A 318 17.40 18.09 -4.02
CA ALA A 318 16.97 16.83 -4.61
C ALA A 318 17.96 15.68 -4.32
N LEU A 319 19.26 15.93 -4.46
CA LEU A 319 20.30 14.97 -4.06
C LEU A 319 20.28 14.67 -2.55
N ALA A 320 20.02 15.69 -1.72
CA ALA A 320 19.80 15.48 -0.29
C ALA A 320 18.53 14.64 -0.03
N GLY A 321 17.56 14.64 -0.93
CA GLY A 321 16.39 13.76 -0.91
C GLY A 321 16.74 12.28 -1.05
N VAL A 322 17.76 11.93 -1.85
CA VAL A 322 18.26 10.54 -1.91
C VAL A 322 18.86 10.13 -0.57
N VAL A 323 19.66 11.00 0.05
CA VAL A 323 20.23 10.74 1.38
C VAL A 323 19.12 10.64 2.44
N CYS A 324 18.10 11.48 2.33
CA CYS A 324 16.90 11.44 3.17
C CYS A 324 16.20 10.08 3.07
N TYR A 325 15.94 9.59 1.85
CA TYR A 325 15.37 8.26 1.61
C TYR A 325 16.23 7.17 2.27
N LEU A 326 17.53 7.15 1.99
CA LEU A 326 18.45 6.17 2.58
C LEU A 326 18.41 6.20 4.12
N SER A 327 18.44 7.39 4.73
CA SER A 327 18.38 7.52 6.19
C SER A 327 17.03 7.12 6.80
N ALA A 328 15.95 7.14 6.01
CA ALA A 328 14.61 6.78 6.46
C ALA A 328 14.36 5.26 6.41
N VAL A 329 15.04 4.51 5.53
CA VAL A 329 14.87 3.05 5.40
C VAL A 329 15.15 2.28 6.70
N PRO A 330 16.22 2.55 7.48
CA PRO A 330 16.42 1.87 8.76
C PRO A 330 15.27 2.10 9.76
N LEU A 331 14.64 3.28 9.73
CA LEU A 331 13.48 3.58 10.57
C LEU A 331 12.23 2.83 10.08
N LEU A 332 12.06 2.68 8.76
CA LEU A 332 11.03 1.83 8.17
C LEU A 332 11.21 0.36 8.59
N ILE A 333 12.44 -0.18 8.60
CA ILE A 333 12.73 -1.54 9.06
C ILE A 333 12.46 -1.70 10.56
N GLY A 334 12.86 -0.72 11.37
CA GLY A 334 12.49 -0.67 12.79
C GLY A 334 10.96 -0.67 12.96
N GLY A 335 10.24 0.07 12.11
CA GLY A 335 8.80 0.06 12.01
C GLY A 335 8.21 -1.32 11.70
N PHE A 336 8.79 -2.06 10.75
CA PHE A 336 8.39 -3.44 10.48
C PHE A 336 8.60 -4.36 11.70
N GLY A 337 9.72 -4.21 12.41
CA GLY A 337 9.95 -4.94 13.66
C GLY A 337 8.85 -4.69 14.71
N VAL A 338 8.43 -3.44 14.87
CA VAL A 338 7.32 -3.09 15.77
C VAL A 338 6.00 -3.63 15.25
N PHE A 339 5.73 -3.53 13.94
CA PHE A 339 4.53 -4.09 13.32
C PHE A 339 4.40 -5.59 13.59
N PHE A 340 5.46 -6.39 13.34
CA PHE A 340 5.42 -7.82 13.58
C PHE A 340 5.23 -8.16 15.06
N LEU A 341 5.85 -7.39 15.97
CA LEU A 341 5.63 -7.54 17.41
C LEU A 341 4.17 -7.27 17.80
N LEU A 342 3.59 -6.18 17.29
CA LEU A 342 2.20 -5.82 17.57
C LEU A 342 1.22 -6.82 16.97
N ASN A 343 1.49 -7.31 15.75
CA ASN A 343 0.67 -8.32 15.10
C ASN A 343 0.74 -9.66 15.86
N TRP A 344 1.94 -10.09 16.25
CA TRP A 344 2.11 -11.28 17.09
C TRP A 344 1.34 -11.14 18.41
N LEU A 345 1.45 -10.00 19.08
CA LEU A 345 0.71 -9.75 20.32
C LEU A 345 -0.81 -9.73 20.10
N SER A 346 -1.27 -9.12 19.00
CA SER A 346 -2.68 -9.12 18.61
C SER A 346 -3.20 -10.53 18.42
N GLN A 347 -2.47 -11.39 17.72
CA GLN A 347 -2.85 -12.78 17.52
C GLN A 347 -2.95 -13.57 18.83
N GLN A 348 -2.06 -13.31 19.80
CA GLN A 348 -2.10 -13.94 21.11
C GLN A 348 -3.28 -13.47 21.97
N LEU A 349 -3.73 -12.23 21.81
CA LEU A 349 -4.76 -11.62 22.67
C LEU A 349 -6.17 -11.67 22.07
N LEU A 350 -6.28 -11.54 20.75
CA LEU A 350 -7.54 -11.33 20.02
C LEU A 350 -7.83 -12.46 19.01
N GLY A 351 -6.88 -13.38 18.80
CA GLY A 351 -7.00 -14.46 17.81
C GLY A 351 -6.50 -14.06 16.41
N PRO A 352 -6.60 -14.98 15.43
CA PRO A 352 -6.19 -14.73 14.06
C PRO A 352 -6.82 -13.45 13.52
N SER A 353 -6.00 -12.55 13.00
CA SER A 353 -6.45 -11.32 12.37
C SER A 353 -6.24 -11.43 10.86
N PRO A 354 -7.15 -10.91 10.03
CA PRO A 354 -6.97 -10.91 8.59
C PRO A 354 -5.69 -10.17 8.20
N SER A 355 -5.04 -10.65 7.15
CA SER A 355 -3.81 -10.07 6.61
C SER A 355 -4.04 -8.60 6.20
N PRO A 356 -3.08 -7.69 6.44
CA PRO A 356 -3.22 -6.31 5.97
C PRO A 356 -3.21 -6.27 4.44
N SER A 357 -4.32 -5.86 3.81
CA SER A 357 -4.34 -5.54 2.39
C SER A 357 -3.72 -4.16 2.13
N HIS A 358 -3.06 -4.01 0.98
CA HIS A 358 -2.55 -2.73 0.53
C HIS A 358 -3.39 -2.25 -0.67
N PRO A 359 -4.21 -1.19 -0.55
CA PRO A 359 -5.14 -0.80 -1.63
C PRO A 359 -4.46 -0.50 -2.98
N ALA A 360 -3.23 0.02 -2.98
CA ALA A 360 -2.48 0.22 -4.24
C ALA A 360 -1.98 -1.10 -4.87
N ALA A 361 -1.90 -2.18 -4.09
CA ALA A 361 -1.54 -3.51 -4.58
C ALA A 361 -2.69 -4.14 -5.38
N GLU A 362 -3.93 -3.92 -4.91
CA GLU A 362 -5.15 -4.38 -5.60
C GLU A 362 -5.32 -3.70 -6.97
N LEU A 363 -5.00 -2.41 -7.06
CA LEU A 363 -5.07 -1.65 -8.31
C LEU A 363 -4.00 -2.05 -9.35
N ILE A 364 -2.95 -2.79 -8.99
CA ILE A 364 -1.86 -3.13 -9.91
C ILE A 364 -2.18 -4.33 -10.80
N GLY A 365 -2.89 -5.34 -10.27
CA GLY A 365 -3.03 -6.68 -10.88
C GLY A 365 -3.97 -6.77 -12.10
N GLY A 366 -4.11 -5.71 -12.88
CA GLY A 366 -5.03 -5.61 -14.02
C GLY A 366 -5.12 -4.21 -14.63
N ALA A 367 -4.36 -3.24 -14.10
CA ALA A 367 -4.37 -1.88 -14.60
C ALA A 367 -3.78 -1.77 -16.01
N SER A 368 -4.46 -1.01 -16.86
CA SER A 368 -3.95 -0.54 -18.14
C SER A 368 -2.70 0.33 -17.96
N GLY A 369 -1.93 0.50 -19.04
CA GLY A 369 -0.74 1.36 -19.01
C GLY A 369 -1.04 2.81 -18.61
N LEU A 370 -2.24 3.32 -18.94
CA LEU A 370 -2.69 4.65 -18.52
C LEU A 370 -2.99 4.70 -17.02
N GLU A 371 -3.68 3.70 -16.48
CA GLU A 371 -3.99 3.62 -15.05
C GLU A 371 -2.72 3.49 -14.21
N LEU A 372 -1.75 2.69 -14.66
CA LEU A 372 -0.44 2.62 -14.04
C LEU A 372 0.26 3.98 -14.08
N ALA A 373 0.27 4.68 -15.22
CA ALA A 373 0.87 6.00 -15.33
C ALA A 373 0.20 7.03 -14.38
N LEU A 374 -1.13 7.01 -14.29
CA LEU A 374 -1.90 7.87 -13.38
C LEU A 374 -1.66 7.50 -11.91
N LEU A 375 -1.59 6.22 -11.57
CA LEU A 375 -1.26 5.73 -10.24
C LEU A 375 0.14 6.20 -9.80
N PHE A 376 1.13 6.12 -10.69
CA PHE A 376 2.46 6.67 -10.45
C PHE A 376 2.43 8.19 -10.29
N ALA A 377 1.64 8.91 -11.11
CA ALA A 377 1.51 10.36 -10.99
C ALA A 377 0.88 10.76 -9.64
N VAL A 378 -0.16 10.07 -9.18
CA VAL A 378 -0.78 10.31 -7.88
C VAL A 378 0.20 10.00 -6.76
N ALA A 379 0.72 8.78 -6.71
CA ALA A 379 1.52 8.30 -5.58
C ALA A 379 2.93 8.89 -5.55
N SER A 380 3.57 9.16 -6.69
CA SER A 380 4.98 9.58 -6.74
C SER A 380 5.17 11.06 -7.06
N ILE A 381 4.09 11.79 -7.38
CA ILE A 381 4.16 13.25 -7.65
C ILE A 381 3.16 14.01 -6.78
N ALA A 382 1.86 13.76 -6.93
CA ALA A 382 0.84 14.53 -6.23
C ALA A 382 0.93 14.37 -4.71
N ALA A 383 0.94 13.13 -4.22
CA ALA A 383 1.04 12.82 -2.80
C ALA A 383 2.34 13.38 -2.18
N PRO A 384 3.55 13.12 -2.71
CA PRO A 384 4.78 13.67 -2.15
C PRO A 384 4.81 15.20 -2.10
N ILE A 385 4.25 15.90 -3.10
CA ILE A 385 4.21 17.36 -3.07
C ILE A 385 3.24 17.85 -2.00
N VAL A 386 1.99 17.39 -2.04
CA VAL A 386 0.92 17.90 -1.19
C VAL A 386 1.12 17.48 0.26
N GLU A 387 1.43 16.21 0.50
CA GLU A 387 1.60 15.66 1.83
C GLU A 387 2.84 16.23 2.51
N GLU A 388 3.97 16.41 1.81
CA GLU A 388 5.13 17.04 2.46
C GLU A 388 4.89 18.51 2.79
N ILE A 389 4.16 19.26 1.94
CA ILE A 389 3.74 20.64 2.27
C ILE A 389 2.94 20.67 3.56
N VAL A 390 1.98 19.75 3.71
CA VAL A 390 1.04 19.80 4.82
C VAL A 390 1.59 19.14 6.08
N PHE A 391 2.18 17.95 5.98
CA PHE A 391 2.70 17.23 7.14
C PHE A 391 4.05 17.80 7.60
N ARG A 392 5.00 18.08 6.70
CA ARG A 392 6.35 18.56 7.08
C ARG A 392 6.46 20.07 7.09
N GLY A 393 5.65 20.75 6.29
CA GLY A 393 5.53 22.21 6.35
C GLY A 393 4.59 22.66 7.47
N VAL A 394 3.31 22.30 7.37
CA VAL A 394 2.27 22.85 8.26
C VAL A 394 2.24 22.17 9.63
N LEU A 395 1.98 20.85 9.69
CA LEU A 395 1.81 20.13 10.96
C LEU A 395 3.12 20.06 11.75
N TYR A 396 4.23 19.69 11.11
CA TYR A 396 5.52 19.64 11.77
C TYR A 396 5.99 21.05 12.20
N GLY A 397 5.76 22.08 11.38
CA GLY A 397 6.03 23.47 11.74
C GLY A 397 5.21 23.95 12.94
N HIS A 398 3.92 23.58 13.00
CA HIS A 398 3.06 23.76 14.17
C HIS A 398 3.67 23.08 15.40
N MET A 399 4.03 21.80 15.29
CA MET A 399 4.62 21.01 16.38
C MET A 399 5.90 21.63 16.92
N ARG A 400 6.80 22.03 16.03
CA ARG A 400 8.07 22.66 16.41
C ARG A 400 7.90 24.02 17.08
N SER A 401 6.76 24.66 16.88
CA SER A 401 6.44 25.95 17.49
C SER A 401 5.66 25.83 18.81
N VAL A 402 4.98 24.71 19.07
CA VAL A 402 4.20 24.49 20.31
C VAL A 402 4.86 23.54 21.29
N VAL A 403 5.58 22.53 20.79
CA VAL A 403 6.33 21.55 21.59
C VAL A 403 7.69 22.15 21.91
N THR A 404 7.76 22.99 22.93
CA THR A 404 9.02 23.56 23.44
C THR A 404 9.45 22.95 24.78
N PRO A 405 9.89 21.67 24.84
CA PRO A 405 10.69 21.18 25.96
C PRO A 405 11.87 22.12 26.22
N ARG A 406 12.33 22.17 27.48
CA ARG A 406 13.58 22.87 27.84
C ARG A 406 14.80 22.36 27.06
N VAL A 407 14.68 21.17 26.46
CA VAL A 407 15.73 20.46 25.75
C VAL A 407 15.40 20.36 24.27
N ARG A 408 16.21 21.00 23.42
CA ARG A 408 15.98 21.12 21.96
C ARG A 408 15.82 19.79 21.26
N TRP A 409 16.68 18.81 21.55
CA TRP A 409 16.65 17.51 20.86
C TRP A 409 15.34 16.77 21.14
N LEU A 410 14.79 16.89 22.35
CA LEU A 410 13.51 16.30 22.71
C LEU A 410 12.35 16.95 21.95
N SER A 411 12.42 18.27 21.70
CA SER A 411 11.44 18.96 20.85
C SER A 411 11.44 18.40 19.42
N ILE A 412 12.62 18.21 18.84
CA ILE A 412 12.78 17.68 17.48
C ILE A 412 12.20 16.27 17.40
N LEU A 413 12.62 15.38 18.29
CA LEU A 413 12.17 13.99 18.29
C LEU A 413 10.67 13.87 18.54
N ALA A 414 10.14 14.54 19.56
CA ALA A 414 8.71 14.51 19.86
C ALA A 414 7.88 15.04 18.69
N SER A 415 8.29 16.15 18.08
CA SER A 415 7.58 16.71 16.92
C SER A 415 7.65 15.77 15.72
N ALA A 416 8.81 15.13 15.48
CA ALA A 416 9.02 14.25 14.33
C ALA A 416 8.17 12.99 14.47
N VAL A 417 8.21 12.34 15.63
CA VAL A 417 7.43 11.13 15.91
C VAL A 417 5.93 11.42 15.92
N LEU A 418 5.47 12.46 16.61
CA LEU A 418 4.03 12.75 16.72
C LEU A 418 3.41 13.15 15.38
N SER A 419 4.06 14.03 14.61
CA SER A 419 3.56 14.38 13.26
C SER A 419 3.57 13.18 12.30
N SER A 420 4.59 12.32 12.41
CA SER A 420 4.70 11.10 11.60
C SER A 420 3.69 10.02 11.99
N ALA A 421 3.33 9.93 13.28
CA ALA A 421 2.26 9.06 13.75
C ALA A 421 0.89 9.54 13.24
N VAL A 422 0.62 10.86 13.26
CA VAL A 422 -0.61 11.41 12.65
C VAL A 422 -0.65 11.14 11.15
N PHE A 423 0.47 11.36 10.44
CA PHE A 423 0.61 10.99 9.03
C PHE A 423 0.25 9.53 8.79
N ALA A 424 0.86 8.61 9.52
CA ALA A 424 0.64 7.18 9.33
C ALA A 424 -0.77 6.73 9.76
N ALA A 425 -1.36 7.31 10.81
CA ALA A 425 -2.68 6.90 11.31
C ALA A 425 -3.86 7.33 10.41
N VAL A 426 -3.66 8.31 9.52
CA VAL A 426 -4.68 8.70 8.54
C VAL A 426 -4.61 7.87 7.24
N HIS A 427 -3.54 7.09 7.05
CA HIS A 427 -3.34 6.25 5.87
C HIS A 427 -4.16 4.95 5.93
N PRO A 428 -4.54 4.35 4.78
CA PRO A 428 -5.47 3.22 4.71
C PRO A 428 -4.94 1.87 5.22
N GLN A 429 -3.63 1.71 5.40
CA GLN A 429 -2.97 0.44 5.79
C GLN A 429 -3.27 -0.03 7.23
N GLY A 430 -4.14 0.68 7.96
CA GLY A 430 -4.59 0.32 9.30
C GLY A 430 -3.63 0.71 10.41
N LEU A 431 -4.15 0.73 11.65
CA LEU A 431 -3.41 1.22 12.81
C LEU A 431 -2.17 0.37 13.14
N LEU A 432 -2.22 -0.94 12.90
CA LEU A 432 -1.07 -1.82 13.15
C LEU A 432 0.12 -1.46 12.26
N PHE A 433 -0.11 -0.99 11.03
CA PHE A 433 0.96 -0.60 10.09
C PHE A 433 1.53 0.80 10.34
N THR A 434 0.94 1.56 11.28
CA THR A 434 1.40 2.90 11.70
C THR A 434 2.91 2.99 11.97
N PRO A 435 3.56 2.01 12.66
CA PRO A 435 4.99 2.08 12.92
C PRO A 435 5.85 2.07 11.65
N VAL A 436 5.43 1.37 10.59
CA VAL A 436 6.18 1.27 9.32
C VAL A 436 6.17 2.62 8.59
N LEU A 437 4.97 3.14 8.31
CA LEU A 437 4.82 4.44 7.65
C LEU A 437 5.34 5.58 8.53
N GLY A 438 5.13 5.50 9.85
CA GLY A 438 5.60 6.46 10.84
C GLY A 438 7.12 6.50 10.93
N GLY A 439 7.80 5.35 10.82
CA GLY A 439 9.26 5.26 10.78
C GLY A 439 9.85 5.99 9.58
N LEU A 440 9.35 5.69 8.38
CA LEU A 440 9.73 6.38 7.14
C LEU A 440 9.47 7.90 7.26
N ALA A 441 8.27 8.24 7.73
CA ALA A 441 7.83 9.61 7.91
C ALA A 441 8.70 10.42 8.89
N THR A 442 9.22 9.76 9.93
CA THR A 442 10.13 10.34 10.91
C THR A 442 11.47 10.70 10.26
N GLY A 443 12.00 9.85 9.38
CA GLY A 443 13.21 10.15 8.62
C GLY A 443 13.07 11.41 7.76
N PHE A 444 11.90 11.61 7.14
CA PHE A 444 11.59 12.80 6.36
C PHE A 444 11.56 14.07 7.23
N ALA A 445 10.97 13.98 8.42
CA ALA A 445 10.95 15.08 9.38
C ALA A 445 12.35 15.46 9.90
N LEU A 446 13.20 14.48 10.20
CA LEU A 446 14.59 14.73 10.60
C LEU A 446 15.41 15.38 9.47
N SER A 447 15.19 14.95 8.23
CA SER A 447 15.83 15.59 7.08
C SER A 447 15.34 17.03 6.86
N ARG A 448 14.04 17.28 7.05
CA ARG A 448 13.45 18.63 7.03
C ARG A 448 14.11 19.55 8.08
N GLU A 449 14.51 19.04 9.24
CA GLU A 449 15.25 19.79 10.26
C GLU A 449 16.68 20.17 9.84
N LEU A 450 17.36 19.28 9.12
CA LEU A 450 18.71 19.53 8.61
C LEU A 450 18.75 20.49 7.44
N ARG A 451 17.69 20.52 6.62
CA ARG A 451 17.68 21.21 5.32
C ARG A 451 16.93 22.53 5.32
N ASP A 452 15.94 22.67 6.19
CA ASP A 452 14.88 23.67 6.14
C ASP A 452 13.94 23.63 4.89
N SER A 453 14.42 23.13 3.75
CA SER A 453 13.62 22.96 2.54
C SER A 453 12.78 21.68 2.57
N LEU A 454 11.59 21.74 1.95
CA LEU A 454 10.74 20.57 1.68
C LEU A 454 11.16 19.74 0.47
N ILE A 455 12.07 20.21 -0.38
CA ILE A 455 12.44 19.49 -1.60
C ILE A 455 13.06 18.12 -1.28
N ALA A 456 13.92 18.04 -0.27
CA ALA A 456 14.55 16.79 0.13
C ALA A 456 13.52 15.72 0.58
N PRO A 457 12.60 16.01 1.53
CA PRO A 457 11.58 15.03 1.90
C PRO A 457 10.58 14.75 0.76
N MET A 458 10.24 15.73 -0.10
CA MET A 458 9.41 15.48 -1.30
C MET A 458 10.04 14.43 -2.23
N VAL A 459 11.34 14.58 -2.52
CA VAL A 459 12.06 13.63 -3.36
C VAL A 459 12.20 12.27 -2.68
N ALA A 460 12.49 12.25 -1.37
CA ALA A 460 12.58 10.99 -0.63
C ALA A 460 11.25 10.22 -0.61
N HIS A 461 10.14 10.92 -0.42
CA HIS A 461 8.80 10.36 -0.45
C HIS A 461 8.43 9.87 -1.86
N ALA A 462 8.71 10.67 -2.90
CA ALA A 462 8.52 10.24 -4.29
C ALA A 462 9.32 8.96 -4.62
N ILE A 463 10.58 8.86 -4.17
CA ILE A 463 11.40 7.65 -4.33
C ILE A 463 10.76 6.47 -3.60
N ALA A 464 10.34 6.65 -2.34
CA ALA A 464 9.74 5.57 -1.56
C ALA A 464 8.47 5.02 -2.22
N ASN A 465 7.59 5.90 -2.73
CA ASN A 465 6.36 5.48 -3.38
C ASN A 465 6.65 4.85 -4.75
N ALA A 466 7.56 5.41 -5.54
CA ALA A 466 7.94 4.83 -6.83
C ALA A 466 8.57 3.45 -6.69
N VAL A 467 9.48 3.26 -5.71
CA VAL A 467 10.08 1.95 -5.39
C VAL A 467 9.00 0.95 -4.97
N THR A 468 8.09 1.36 -4.08
CA THR A 468 7.01 0.49 -3.58
C THR A 468 6.08 0.05 -4.72
N LEU A 469 5.66 0.98 -5.58
CA LEU A 469 4.84 0.66 -6.75
C LEU A 469 5.59 -0.22 -7.76
N THR A 470 6.87 0.03 -8.01
CA THR A 470 7.68 -0.78 -8.94
C THR A 470 7.84 -2.21 -8.44
N ILE A 471 8.11 -2.38 -7.16
CA ILE A 471 8.16 -3.70 -6.52
C ILE A 471 6.79 -4.37 -6.60
N GLY A 472 5.72 -3.63 -6.29
CA GLY A 472 4.35 -4.14 -6.39
C GLY A 472 4.02 -4.65 -7.80
N MET A 473 4.37 -3.89 -8.84
CA MET A 473 4.20 -4.32 -10.23
C MET A 473 5.04 -5.55 -10.58
N ALA A 474 6.28 -5.65 -10.09
CA ALA A 474 7.10 -6.82 -10.33
C ALA A 474 6.52 -8.09 -9.69
N ILE A 475 5.89 -7.96 -8.52
CA ILE A 475 5.30 -9.06 -7.76
C ILE A 475 3.91 -9.46 -8.28
N MET A 476 3.07 -8.47 -8.60
CA MET A 476 1.63 -8.67 -8.83
C MET A 476 1.18 -8.35 -10.26
N GLY A 477 2.02 -7.74 -11.08
CA GLY A 477 1.70 -7.45 -12.47
C GLY A 477 1.46 -8.72 -13.26
N SER A 478 0.40 -8.71 -14.09
CA SER A 478 0.09 -9.77 -15.05
C SER A 478 0.99 -9.72 -16.29
#